data_AF-A0A521YRB3-F1
#
_entry.id   AF-A0A521YRB3-F1
#
_cell.length_a   1.000
_cell.length_b   1.000
_cell.length_c   1.000
_cell.angle_alpha   90.00
_cell.angle_beta   90.00
_cell.angle_gamma   90.00
#
_symmetry.space_group_name_H-M   'P 1'
#
loop_
_entity.id
_entity.type
_entity.pdbx_description
1 polymer ?
#
loop_
_entity_poly.entity_id
_entity_poly.type
_entity_poly.pdbx_seq_one_letter_code
_entity_poly.pdbx_strand_id
1 'polypeptide(L)'
;MPSAKLQLARTFADAREFAARLQNSTGFQEYLRARLVLLVPAGLVFLLISVACAAAMVIVLADRHPLLALPALVFAPLVLVGSLFVQAYVFASWLEDRAIAHALGRRRPGRWGIDMGKLPPVPWVLAAVFVFVPLVLLAFVAAPAALVLLVMGLATPVVYARLDG
;
A
#
# COMPACT_ATOMS: atom_id res chain seq x y z
N MET A 1 -9.22 8.35 -21.32
CA MET A 1 -8.43 8.40 -20.06
C MET A 1 -9.07 9.45 -19.15
N PRO A 2 -9.62 9.10 -17.98
CA PRO A 2 -10.12 10.11 -17.04
C PRO A 2 -8.96 11.03 -16.60
N SER A 3 -9.21 12.34 -16.50
CA SER A 3 -8.15 13.30 -16.19
C SER A 3 -7.57 13.04 -14.79
N ALA A 4 -6.25 13.22 -14.63
CA ALA A 4 -5.54 12.93 -13.37
C ALA A 4 -6.16 13.65 -12.15
N LYS A 5 -6.74 14.85 -12.35
CA LYS A 5 -7.45 15.60 -11.31
C LYS A 5 -8.70 14.87 -10.81
N LEU A 6 -9.47 14.26 -11.72
CA LEU A 6 -10.65 13.47 -11.38
C LEU A 6 -10.30 12.20 -10.61
N GLN A 7 -9.17 11.55 -10.94
CA GLN A 7 -8.71 10.36 -10.22
C GLN A 7 -8.28 10.69 -8.79
N LEU A 8 -7.47 11.74 -8.60
CA LEU A 8 -7.02 12.17 -7.28
C LEU A 8 -8.20 12.54 -6.38
N ALA A 9 -9.12 13.38 -6.88
CA ALA A 9 -10.30 13.80 -6.11
C ALA A 9 -11.17 12.61 -5.69
N ARG A 10 -11.35 11.62 -6.58
CA ARG A 10 -12.06 10.38 -6.26
C ARG A 10 -11.33 9.57 -5.21
N THR A 11 -10.03 9.33 -5.34
CA THR A 11 -9.27 8.56 -4.35
C THR A 11 -9.34 9.19 -2.96
N PHE A 12 -9.25 10.52 -2.84
CA PHE A 12 -9.38 11.17 -1.54
C PHE A 12 -10.82 11.09 -0.99
N ALA A 13 -11.83 11.22 -1.85
CA ALA A 13 -13.23 11.03 -1.45
C ALA A 13 -13.48 9.59 -0.99
N ASP A 14 -13.04 8.61 -1.76
CA ASP A 14 -13.15 7.18 -1.48
C ASP A 14 -12.39 6.82 -0.18
N ALA A 15 -11.18 7.35 0.02
CA ALA A 15 -10.40 7.14 1.24
C ALA A 15 -11.08 7.76 2.47
N ARG A 16 -11.72 8.93 2.32
CA ARG A 16 -12.48 9.58 3.39
C ARG A 16 -13.75 8.81 3.73
N GLU A 17 -14.47 8.33 2.71
CA GLU A 17 -15.66 7.50 2.90
C GLU A 17 -15.29 6.17 3.55
N PHE A 18 -14.20 5.55 3.10
CA PHE A 18 -13.63 4.36 3.71
C PHE A 18 -13.28 4.60 5.19
N ALA A 19 -12.60 5.69 5.52
CA ALA A 19 -12.28 6.04 6.90
C ALA A 19 -13.56 6.24 7.74
N ALA A 20 -14.60 6.86 7.17
CA ALA A 20 -15.89 7.00 7.85
C ALA A 20 -16.58 5.65 8.08
N ARG A 21 -16.52 4.72 7.11
CA ARG A 21 -17.03 3.35 7.26
C ARG A 21 -16.24 2.54 8.28
N LEU A 22 -14.92 2.71 8.33
CA LEU A 22 -14.05 2.10 9.32
C LEU A 22 -14.43 2.53 10.74
N GLN A 23 -14.81 3.79 10.93
CA GLN A 23 -15.26 4.32 12.22
C GLN A 23 -16.68 3.85 12.59
N ASN A 24 -17.57 3.70 11.61
CA ASN A 24 -19.00 3.48 11.85
C ASN A 24 -19.47 2.02 11.71
N SER A 25 -18.69 1.11 11.13
CA SER A 25 -19.09 -0.30 10.94
C SER A 25 -18.43 -1.23 11.97
N THR A 26 -19.22 -1.66 12.95
CA THR A 26 -18.79 -2.62 13.99
C THR A 26 -18.32 -3.94 13.40
N GLY A 27 -19.00 -4.46 12.36
CA GLY A 27 -18.63 -5.73 11.71
C GLY A 27 -17.25 -5.70 11.04
N PHE A 28 -16.86 -4.57 10.43
CA PHE A 28 -15.52 -4.45 9.82
C PHE A 28 -14.45 -4.25 10.88
N GLN A 29 -14.72 -3.47 11.94
CA GLN A 29 -13.80 -3.34 13.06
C GLN A 29 -13.54 -4.67 13.75
N GLU A 30 -14.57 -5.50 13.92
CA GLU A 30 -14.44 -6.82 14.52
C GLU A 30 -13.67 -7.79 13.63
N TYR A 31 -13.91 -7.74 12.31
CA TYR A 31 -13.11 -8.46 11.31
C TYR A 31 -11.62 -8.11 11.40
N LEU A 32 -11.30 -6.82 11.52
CA LEU A 32 -9.93 -6.33 11.63
C LEU A 32 -9.30 -6.69 12.98
N ARG A 33 -10.05 -6.57 14.08
CA ARG A 33 -9.59 -6.94 15.43
C ARG A 33 -9.24 -8.42 15.52
N ALA A 34 -10.08 -9.29 14.97
CA ALA A 34 -9.83 -10.72 14.90
C ALA A 34 -8.56 -11.06 14.11
N ARG A 35 -8.11 -10.17 13.23
CA ARG A 35 -6.97 -10.40 12.31
C ARG A 35 -5.80 -9.46 12.56
N LEU A 36 -5.74 -8.78 13.71
CA LEU A 36 -4.64 -7.87 14.03
C LEU A 36 -3.26 -8.53 13.88
N VAL A 37 -3.16 -9.81 14.25
CA VAL A 37 -1.93 -10.61 14.12
C VAL A 37 -1.43 -10.69 12.67
N LEU A 38 -2.33 -10.65 11.69
CA LEU A 38 -2.00 -10.65 10.25
C LEU A 38 -1.83 -9.23 9.68
N LEU A 39 -2.54 -8.24 10.23
CA LEU A 39 -2.44 -6.85 9.81
C LEU A 39 -1.13 -6.19 10.25
N VAL A 40 -0.64 -6.49 11.45
CA VAL A 40 0.62 -5.94 11.98
C VAL A 40 1.82 -6.24 11.06
N PRO A 41 2.10 -7.51 10.67
CA PRO A 41 3.21 -7.80 9.77
C PRO A 41 3.02 -7.18 8.38
N ALA A 42 1.79 -7.13 7.85
CA ALA A 42 1.52 -6.44 6.59
C ALA A 42 1.86 -4.94 6.68
N GLY A 43 1.44 -4.29 7.76
CA GLY A 43 1.77 -2.89 8.05
C GLY A 43 3.27 -2.66 8.18
N LEU A 44 4.00 -3.59 8.80
CA LEU A 44 5.46 -3.52 8.92
C LEU A 44 6.15 -3.60 7.56
N VAL A 45 5.70 -4.48 6.66
CA VAL A 45 6.20 -4.54 5.27
C VAL A 45 5.97 -3.22 4.55
N PHE A 46 4.77 -2.64 4.67
CA PHE A 46 4.47 -1.35 4.03
C PHE A 46 5.30 -0.20 4.59
N LEU A 47 5.57 -0.20 5.90
CA LEU A 47 6.45 0.76 6.54
C LEU A 47 7.89 0.60 6.03
N LEU A 48 8.40 -0.63 5.94
CA LEU A 48 9.75 -0.91 5.41
C LEU A 48 9.90 -0.43 3.97
N ILE A 49 8.94 -0.73 3.11
CA ILE A 49 8.92 -0.23 1.72
C ILE A 49 8.94 1.30 1.70
N SER A 50 8.13 1.93 2.55
CA SER A 50 8.02 3.40 2.61
C SER A 50 9.30 4.09 3.09
N VAL A 51 9.94 3.54 4.12
CA VAL A 51 11.22 4.02 4.63
C VAL A 51 12.31 3.85 3.57
N ALA A 52 12.37 2.69 2.91
CA ALA A 52 13.34 2.44 1.86
C ALA A 52 13.16 3.38 0.65
N CYS A 53 11.91 3.65 0.26
CA CYS A 53 11.57 4.60 -0.80
C CYS A 53 12.02 6.03 -0.44
N ALA A 54 11.72 6.50 0.77
CA ALA A 54 12.14 7.82 1.23
C ALA A 54 13.68 7.93 1.33
N ALA A 55 14.34 6.90 1.87
CA ALA A 55 15.80 6.85 1.98
C ALA A 55 16.48 6.86 0.60
N ALA A 56 15.98 6.07 -0.36
CA ALA A 56 16.50 6.04 -1.72
C ALA A 56 16.41 7.40 -2.41
N MET A 57 15.29 8.11 -2.24
CA MET A 57 15.14 9.46 -2.77
C MET A 57 16.20 10.41 -2.20
N VAL A 58 16.42 10.37 -0.88
CA VAL A 58 17.43 11.21 -0.21
C VAL A 58 18.84 10.87 -0.71
N ILE A 59 19.18 9.59 -0.79
CA ILE A 59 20.50 9.13 -1.25
C ILE A 59 20.75 9.59 -2.68
N VAL A 60 19.81 9.36 -3.61
CA VAL A 60 19.99 9.74 -5.02
C VAL A 60 20.12 11.25 -5.17
N LEU A 61 19.31 12.05 -4.46
CA LEU A 61 19.39 13.51 -4.57
C LEU A 61 20.69 14.05 -3.96
N ALA A 62 21.10 13.54 -2.80
CA ALA A 62 22.33 13.96 -2.13
C ALA A 62 23.58 13.62 -2.95
N ASP A 63 23.60 12.44 -3.60
CA ASP A 63 24.71 12.00 -4.45
C ASP A 63 24.86 12.87 -5.72
N ARG A 64 23.76 13.40 -6.24
CA ARG A 64 23.78 14.29 -7.42
C ARG A 64 24.37 15.66 -7.13
N HIS A 65 24.00 16.27 -6.00
CA HIS A 65 24.54 17.56 -5.60
C HIS A 65 24.30 17.80 -4.10
N PRO A 66 25.28 18.28 -3.32
CA PRO A 66 25.12 18.47 -1.88
C PRO A 66 24.00 19.47 -1.53
N LEU A 67 23.74 20.48 -2.37
CA LEU A 67 22.62 21.41 -2.17
C LEU A 67 21.24 20.75 -2.31
N LEU A 68 21.13 19.59 -2.96
CA LEU A 68 19.87 18.85 -3.09
C LEU A 68 19.56 17.98 -1.86
N ALA A 69 20.52 17.79 -0.94
CA ALA A 69 20.30 17.00 0.27
C ALA A 69 19.24 17.62 1.19
N LEU A 70 19.28 18.95 1.38
CA LEU A 70 18.31 19.69 2.19
C LEU A 70 16.87 19.55 1.67
N PRO A 71 16.55 19.87 0.40
CA PRO A 71 15.20 19.66 -0.11
C PRO A 71 14.81 18.18 -0.10
N ALA A 72 15.74 17.25 -0.36
CA ALA A 72 15.42 15.82 -0.29
C ALA A 72 14.99 15.40 1.11
N LEU A 73 15.64 15.91 2.17
CA LEU A 73 15.26 15.66 3.56
C LEU A 73 13.86 16.21 3.88
N VAL A 74 13.50 17.37 3.30
CA VAL A 74 12.16 17.96 3.43
C VAL A 74 11.10 17.14 2.69
N PHE A 75 11.43 16.57 1.53
CA PHE A 75 10.51 15.73 0.75
C PHE A 75 10.44 14.28 1.24
N ALA A 76 11.43 13.78 1.96
CA ALA A 76 11.44 12.43 2.52
C ALA A 76 10.19 12.05 3.32
N PRO A 77 9.69 12.87 4.29
CA PRO A 77 8.45 12.55 5.00
C PRO A 77 7.23 12.54 4.07
N LEU A 78 7.22 13.38 3.03
CA LEU A 78 6.13 13.38 2.04
C LEU A 78 6.11 12.07 1.25
N VAL A 79 7.29 11.58 0.81
CA VAL A 79 7.39 10.29 0.12
C VAL A 79 7.00 9.15 1.04
N LEU A 80 7.49 9.14 2.29
CA LEU A 80 7.18 8.11 3.27
C LEU A 80 5.67 8.03 3.56
N VAL A 81 5.03 9.17 3.84
CA VAL A 81 3.59 9.22 4.12
C VAL A 81 2.79 8.88 2.87
N GLY A 82 3.17 9.41 1.70
CA GLY A 82 2.50 9.13 0.44
C GLY A 82 2.58 7.65 0.06
N SER A 83 3.74 7.02 0.20
CA SER A 83 3.94 5.60 -0.12
C SER A 83 3.18 4.71 0.85
N LEU A 84 3.19 5.04 2.15
CA LEU A 84 2.47 4.30 3.17
C LEU A 84 0.96 4.42 2.94
N PHE A 85 0.47 5.63 2.63
CA PHE A 85 -0.93 5.88 2.32
C PHE A 85 -1.40 5.05 1.12
N VAL A 86 -0.65 5.05 0.00
CA VAL A 86 -1.03 4.26 -1.18
C VAL A 86 -1.11 2.77 -0.87
N GLN A 87 -0.10 2.22 -0.20
CA GLN A 87 -0.06 0.80 0.16
C GLN A 87 -1.20 0.43 1.09
N ALA A 88 -1.42 1.22 2.15
CA ALA A 88 -2.51 1.02 3.09
C ALA A 88 -3.89 1.15 2.42
N TYR A 89 -4.08 2.12 1.53
CA TYR A 89 -5.34 2.31 0.80
C TYR A 89 -5.67 1.11 -0.10
N VAL A 90 -4.70 0.66 -0.90
CA VAL A 90 -4.88 -0.48 -1.81
C VAL A 90 -5.15 -1.76 -1.00
N PHE A 91 -4.42 -1.96 0.09
CA PHE A 91 -4.61 -3.15 0.93
C PHE A 91 -5.93 -3.11 1.71
N ALA A 92 -6.32 -1.96 2.25
CA ALA A 92 -7.53 -1.82 3.04
C ALA A 92 -8.80 -1.90 2.16
N SER A 93 -8.78 -1.31 0.96
CA SER A 93 -9.88 -1.47 -0.01
C SER A 93 -10.04 -2.92 -0.49
N TRP A 94 -8.93 -3.66 -0.59
CA TRP A 94 -8.96 -5.10 -0.84
C TRP A 94 -9.54 -5.89 0.35
N LEU A 95 -9.14 -5.56 1.59
CA LEU A 95 -9.68 -6.18 2.80
C LEU A 95 -11.17 -5.92 2.99
N GLU A 96 -11.68 -4.75 2.62
CA GLU A 96 -13.12 -4.44 2.72
C GLU A 96 -13.95 -5.40 1.86
N ASP A 97 -13.56 -5.61 0.59
CA ASP A 97 -14.24 -6.52 -0.32
C ASP A 97 -14.24 -7.96 0.23
N ARG A 98 -13.11 -8.39 0.82
CA ARG A 98 -13.01 -9.70 1.50
C ARG A 98 -13.88 -9.80 2.73
N ALA A 99 -13.92 -8.77 3.57
CA ALA A 99 -14.73 -8.77 4.78
C ALA A 99 -16.22 -8.87 4.44
N ILE A 100 -16.66 -8.17 3.40
CA ILE A 100 -18.02 -8.25 2.87
C ILE A 100 -18.30 -9.66 2.33
N ALA A 101 -17.37 -10.23 1.55
CA ALA A 101 -17.51 -11.59 1.02
C ALA A 101 -17.62 -12.65 2.13
N HIS A 102 -16.82 -12.53 3.20
CA HIS A 102 -16.90 -13.38 4.38
C HIS A 102 -18.23 -13.24 5.12
N ALA A 103 -18.69 -12.00 5.37
CA ALA A 103 -19.94 -11.75 6.06
C ALA A 103 -21.17 -12.29 5.29
N LEU A 104 -21.11 -12.32 3.96
CA LEU A 104 -22.16 -12.87 3.10
C LEU A 104 -22.02 -14.37 2.83
N GLY A 105 -21.00 -15.04 3.38
CA GLY A 105 -20.71 -16.45 3.10
C GLY A 105 -20.31 -16.74 1.64
N ARG A 106 -19.97 -15.70 0.87
CA ARG A 106 -19.65 -15.79 -0.56
C ARG A 106 -18.14 -15.91 -0.76
N ARG A 107 -17.54 -17.01 -0.31
CA ARG A 107 -16.14 -17.34 -0.67
C ARG A 107 -16.07 -17.71 -2.14
N ARG A 108 -15.17 -17.07 -2.89
CA ARG A 108 -14.92 -17.46 -4.29
C ARG A 108 -13.92 -18.60 -4.30
N PRO A 109 -14.12 -19.67 -5.11
CA PRO A 109 -13.10 -20.67 -5.32
C PRO A 109 -11.90 -20.01 -6.00
N GLY A 110 -10.87 -19.74 -5.21
CA GLY A 110 -9.63 -19.15 -5.68
C GLY A 110 -8.72 -20.19 -6.35
N ARG A 111 -7.80 -19.71 -7.18
CA ARG A 111 -6.77 -20.58 -7.76
C ARG A 111 -5.92 -21.12 -6.59
N TRP A 112 -5.63 -22.43 -6.58
CA TRP A 112 -4.82 -23.08 -5.54
C TRP A 112 -5.46 -23.04 -4.14
N GLY A 113 -6.78 -22.87 -4.05
CA GLY A 113 -7.51 -22.79 -2.78
C GLY A 113 -7.38 -21.44 -2.05
N ILE A 114 -6.72 -20.45 -2.64
CA ILE A 114 -6.54 -19.11 -2.06
C ILE A 114 -7.51 -18.15 -2.72
N ASP A 115 -8.61 -17.82 -2.04
CA ASP A 115 -9.51 -16.76 -2.48
C ASP A 115 -8.76 -15.43 -2.40
N MET A 116 -8.56 -14.74 -3.52
CA MET A 116 -7.93 -13.41 -3.55
C MET A 116 -8.96 -12.28 -3.60
N GLY A 117 -10.27 -12.57 -3.61
CA GLY A 117 -11.28 -11.54 -3.78
C GLY A 117 -11.16 -10.77 -5.10
N LYS A 118 -11.74 -9.57 -5.15
CA LYS A 118 -11.62 -8.67 -6.30
C LYS A 118 -10.33 -7.86 -6.22
N LEU A 119 -9.74 -7.54 -7.38
CA LEU A 119 -8.64 -6.58 -7.47
C LEU A 119 -9.09 -5.21 -6.91
N PRO A 120 -8.36 -4.64 -5.94
CA PRO A 120 -8.70 -3.35 -5.37
C PRO A 120 -8.54 -2.22 -6.39
N PRO A 121 -9.27 -1.11 -6.23
CA PRO A 121 -9.03 0.10 -7.02
C PRO A 121 -7.65 0.69 -6.67
N VAL A 122 -6.74 0.73 -7.64
CA VAL A 122 -5.39 1.29 -7.46
C VAL A 122 -5.37 2.76 -7.90
N PRO A 123 -4.95 3.71 -7.03
CA PRO A 123 -4.77 5.10 -7.42
C PRO A 123 -3.47 5.26 -8.19
N TRP A 124 -3.49 4.90 -9.49
CA TRP A 124 -2.30 4.76 -10.33
C TRP A 124 -1.37 5.97 -10.34
N VAL A 125 -1.91 7.20 -10.31
CA VAL A 125 -1.09 8.42 -10.26
C VAL A 125 -0.29 8.48 -8.96
N LEU A 126 -0.93 8.25 -7.81
CA LEU A 126 -0.24 8.25 -6.52
C LEU A 126 0.72 7.06 -6.40
N ALA A 127 0.32 5.89 -6.89
CA ALA A 127 1.19 4.71 -6.91
C ALA A 127 2.44 4.94 -7.76
N ALA A 128 2.30 5.58 -8.94
CA ALA A 128 3.43 5.93 -9.78
C ALA A 128 4.40 6.86 -9.05
N VAL A 129 3.89 7.96 -8.46
CA VAL A 129 4.71 9.01 -7.84
C VAL A 129 5.34 8.56 -6.52
N PHE A 130 4.58 7.87 -5.67
CA PHE A 130 5.00 7.59 -4.30
C PHE A 130 5.53 6.17 -4.08
N VAL A 131 5.29 5.24 -5.01
CA VAL A 131 5.74 3.85 -4.85
C VAL A 131 6.68 3.45 -5.98
N PHE A 132 6.22 3.51 -7.23
CA PHE A 132 7.02 3.00 -8.36
C PHE A 132 8.26 3.85 -8.64
N VAL A 133 8.14 5.19 -8.71
CA VAL A 133 9.29 6.07 -8.94
C VAL A 133 10.34 5.89 -7.82
N PRO A 134 10.00 5.96 -6.52
CA PRO A 134 10.97 5.72 -5.46
C PRO A 134 11.54 4.30 -5.43
N LEU A 135 10.77 3.27 -5.80
CA LEU A 135 11.29 1.90 -5.94
C LEU A 135 12.29 1.77 -7.09
N VAL A 136 12.05 2.46 -8.20
CA VAL A 136 13.02 2.51 -9.31
C VAL A 136 14.28 3.24 -8.88
N LEU A 137 14.17 4.35 -8.13
CA LEU A 137 15.32 5.01 -7.52
C LEU A 137 16.08 4.08 -6.56
N LEU A 138 15.35 3.32 -5.73
CA LEU A 138 15.94 2.32 -4.86
C LEU A 138 16.65 1.23 -5.67
N ALA A 139 16.14 0.83 -6.83
CA ALA A 139 16.79 -0.16 -7.67
C ALA A 139 18.13 0.35 -8.25
N PHE A 140 18.24 1.66 -8.51
CA PHE A 140 19.52 2.27 -8.90
C PHE A 140 20.54 2.34 -7.76
N VAL A 141 20.09 2.43 -6.51
CA VAL A 141 20.96 2.47 -5.31
C VAL A 141 21.32 1.05 -4.85
N ALA A 142 20.33 0.16 -4.79
CA ALA A 142 20.40 -1.19 -4.24
C ALA A 142 19.34 -2.10 -4.90
N ALA A 143 19.60 -2.54 -6.13
CA ALA A 143 18.72 -3.45 -6.88
C ALA A 143 18.25 -4.68 -6.10
N PRO A 144 19.10 -5.40 -5.32
CA PRO A 144 18.65 -6.53 -4.53
C PRO A 144 17.61 -6.14 -3.47
N ALA A 145 17.80 -5.00 -2.80
CA ALA A 145 16.86 -4.51 -1.80
C ALA A 145 15.51 -4.14 -2.43
N ALA A 146 15.52 -3.46 -3.58
CA ALA A 146 14.31 -3.15 -4.33
C ALA A 146 13.54 -4.41 -4.73
N LEU A 147 14.24 -5.44 -5.22
CA LEU A 147 13.63 -6.72 -5.60
C LEU A 147 13.01 -7.44 -4.40
N VAL A 148 13.74 -7.52 -3.28
CA VAL A 148 13.24 -8.15 -2.05
C VAL A 148 11.97 -7.44 -1.57
N LEU A 149 11.99 -6.11 -1.51
CA LEU A 149 10.84 -5.32 -1.06
C LEU A 149 9.65 -5.42 -2.01
N LEU A 150 9.88 -5.49 -3.33
CA LEU A 150 8.82 -5.74 -4.31
C LEU A 150 8.18 -7.10 -4.08
N VAL A 151 8.99 -8.15 -3.94
CA VAL A 151 8.51 -9.52 -3.69
C VAL A 151 7.76 -9.58 -2.36
N MET A 152 8.27 -8.96 -1.30
CA MET A 152 7.58 -8.89 -0.02
C MET A 152 6.23 -8.18 -0.16
N GLY A 153 6.17 -7.03 -0.83
CA GLY A 153 4.93 -6.28 -1.04
C GLY A 153 3.87 -7.08 -1.82
N LEU A 154 4.28 -7.82 -2.85
CA LEU A 154 3.41 -8.70 -3.63
C LEU A 154 3.00 -9.97 -2.85
N ALA A 155 3.89 -10.50 -2.03
CA ALA A 155 3.62 -11.68 -1.21
C ALA A 155 2.69 -11.36 -0.03
N THR A 156 2.70 -10.14 0.50
CA THR A 156 1.85 -9.73 1.63
C THR A 156 0.37 -10.10 1.46
N PRO A 157 -0.35 -9.67 0.40
CA PRO A 157 -1.75 -10.06 0.23
C PRO A 157 -1.92 -11.56 -0.01
N VAL A 158 -0.93 -12.22 -0.62
CA VAL A 158 -0.98 -13.67 -0.90
C VAL A 158 -0.90 -14.48 0.38
N VAL A 159 0.09 -14.17 1.21
CA VAL A 159 0.30 -14.80 2.52
C VAL A 159 -0.85 -14.48 3.44
N TYR A 160 -1.33 -13.23 3.44
CA TYR A 160 -2.53 -12.84 4.20
C TYR A 160 -3.72 -13.70 3.81
N ALA A 161 -4.09 -13.76 2.52
CA ALA A 161 -5.24 -14.52 2.04
C ALA A 161 -5.13 -16.02 2.35
N ARG A 162 -3.91 -16.58 2.33
CA ARG A 162 -3.66 -17.99 2.66
C ARG A 162 -3.85 -18.29 4.14
N LEU A 163 -3.43 -17.39 5.02
CA LEU A 163 -3.55 -17.55 6.47
C LEU A 163 -4.92 -17.16 7.02
N ASP A 164 -5.66 -16.37 6.25
CA ASP A 164 -7.03 -15.93 6.52
C ASP A 164 -8.12 -16.96 6.11
N GLY A 165 -7.73 -17.96 5.30
CA GLY A 165 -8.59 -19.01 4.75
C GLY A 165 -9.26 -19.89 5.80
#